data_AF-A0A162G7X6-F1
#
_entry.id   AF-A0A162G7X6-F1
#
_cell.length_a   1.000
_cell.length_b   1.000
_cell.length_c   1.000
_cell.angle_alpha   90.00
_cell.angle_beta   90.00
_cell.angle_gamma   90.00
#
_symmetry.space_group_name_H-M   'P 1'
#
loop_
_entity.id
_entity.type
_entity.pdbx_description
1 polymer ?
#
loop_
_entity_poly.entity_id
_entity_poly.type
_entity_poly.pdbx_seq_one_letter_code
_entity_poly.pdbx_strand_id
1 'polypeptide(L)'
;MEIKSVKQVDQVLKELLAVYRNSNRYSAFIDGQGNAARLYFRGQSQDHGNSNNIASLLRNNDEDNELDHIKKFPSNIYSQGITSNLQKLICMQHYGLHTRLLDVTSCLFVALYFATCSDSSDPGVIYCFPNFLVPADYQEKGIVPQETQRDDQLENTSLDFEVALAYMKPANKKYIYNESQKFTELIFSDENSLPLDDRCRVLYEIYETLFGNTEAETLEELEQELKCEDQVNSLNSVPTHYYQAYKLIYPKYMQLNNSPQVCRLLEILKADSCKAYVKPIDFTKLFTECFFVTASQINPRIKAQHGYFMFQPFPETTSISTIQNMITQQYEPQKIIVPATYKDLIQKELRHLGYSRETLFPDEEALGVKYSETINSINNSH
;
A
#
# COMPACT_ATOMS: atom_id res chain seq x y z
N MET A 1 -12.98 3.42 -22.02
CA MET A 1 -14.44 3.29 -21.81
C MET A 1 -15.02 4.69 -21.54
N GLU A 2 -16.31 4.91 -21.80
CA GLU A 2 -16.97 6.20 -21.52
C GLU A 2 -18.30 6.01 -20.76
N ILE A 3 -18.63 6.95 -19.88
CA ILE A 3 -19.94 7.04 -19.22
C ILE A 3 -20.61 8.37 -19.57
N LYS A 4 -21.79 8.30 -20.18
CA LYS A 4 -22.62 9.42 -20.64
C LYS A 4 -23.94 9.53 -19.85
N SER A 5 -24.30 8.47 -19.13
CA SER A 5 -25.46 8.42 -18.22
C SER A 5 -25.23 7.35 -17.16
N VAL A 6 -25.80 7.55 -15.98
CA VAL A 6 -25.84 6.60 -14.87
C VAL A 6 -26.44 5.25 -15.29
N LYS A 7 -27.30 5.22 -16.32
CA LYS A 7 -27.86 3.99 -16.89
C LYS A 7 -26.81 3.05 -17.50
N GLN A 8 -25.63 3.56 -17.85
CA GLN A 8 -24.55 2.76 -18.42
C GLN A 8 -23.68 2.09 -17.35
N VAL A 9 -23.89 2.37 -16.06
CA VAL A 9 -23.05 1.87 -14.97
C VAL A 9 -23.02 0.34 -14.93
N ASP A 10 -24.15 -0.34 -15.06
CA ASP A 10 -24.20 -1.82 -15.08
C ASP A 10 -23.40 -2.40 -16.26
N GLN A 11 -23.55 -1.81 -17.45
CA GLN A 11 -22.81 -2.23 -18.64
C GLN A 11 -21.30 -2.01 -18.47
N VAL A 12 -20.89 -0.85 -17.93
CA VAL A 12 -19.48 -0.56 -17.67
C VAL A 12 -18.90 -1.50 -16.62
N LEU A 13 -19.64 -1.82 -15.55
CA LEU A 13 -19.18 -2.80 -14.55
C LEU A 13 -18.98 -4.18 -15.17
N LYS A 14 -19.87 -4.62 -16.06
CA LYS A 14 -19.73 -5.89 -16.78
C LYS A 14 -18.50 -5.90 -17.70
N GLU A 15 -18.25 -4.81 -18.42
CA GLU A 15 -17.07 -4.66 -19.28
C GLU A 15 -15.78 -4.67 -18.45
N LEU A 16 -15.72 -3.94 -17.32
CA LEU A 16 -14.57 -3.98 -16.41
C LEU A 16 -14.33 -5.39 -15.86
N LEU A 17 -15.38 -6.05 -15.37
CA LEU A 17 -15.27 -7.42 -14.88
C LEU A 17 -14.84 -8.39 -15.98
N ALA A 18 -15.23 -8.17 -17.25
CA ALA A 18 -14.75 -8.99 -18.37
C ALA A 18 -13.25 -8.82 -18.60
N VAL A 19 -12.71 -7.60 -18.47
CA VAL A 19 -11.26 -7.35 -18.52
C VAL A 19 -10.53 -8.14 -17.42
N TYR A 20 -11.09 -8.17 -16.22
CA TYR A 20 -10.46 -8.80 -15.06
C TYR A 20 -10.80 -10.29 -14.84
N ARG A 21 -11.76 -10.87 -15.56
CA ARG A 21 -12.13 -12.30 -15.48
C ARG A 21 -11.20 -13.24 -16.25
N ASN A 22 -10.16 -12.72 -16.88
CA ASN A 22 -9.17 -13.57 -17.54
C ASN A 22 -8.40 -14.36 -16.48
N SER A 23 -8.69 -15.66 -16.33
CA SER A 23 -8.06 -16.56 -15.35
C SER A 23 -6.55 -16.68 -15.51
N ASN A 24 -6.02 -16.37 -16.69
CA ASN A 24 -4.58 -16.34 -16.94
C ASN A 24 -3.91 -15.06 -16.43
N ARG A 25 -4.71 -14.08 -15.99
CA ARG A 25 -4.28 -12.71 -15.68
C ARG A 25 -4.65 -12.26 -14.28
N TYR A 26 -5.78 -12.73 -13.75
CA TYR A 26 -6.19 -12.47 -12.38
C TYR A 26 -6.82 -13.71 -11.73
N SER A 27 -6.50 -13.92 -10.46
CA SER A 27 -7.17 -14.85 -9.56
C SER A 27 -7.87 -14.07 -8.46
N ALA A 28 -9.10 -14.44 -8.14
CA ALA A 28 -9.85 -13.82 -7.06
C ALA A 28 -9.26 -14.29 -5.71
N PHE A 29 -8.81 -13.35 -4.89
CA PHE A 29 -8.20 -13.62 -3.58
C PHE A 29 -8.67 -12.58 -2.54
N ILE A 30 -8.43 -12.87 -1.27
CA ILE A 30 -8.57 -11.91 -0.18
C ILE A 30 -7.24 -11.18 -0.12
N ASP A 31 -7.14 -9.88 -0.41
CA ASP A 31 -5.82 -9.22 -0.35
C ASP A 31 -5.11 -9.50 0.99
N GLY A 32 -3.79 -9.36 1.04
CA GLY A 32 -3.00 -9.62 2.25
C GLY A 32 -3.35 -8.77 3.48
N GLN A 33 -4.52 -8.13 3.51
CA GLN A 33 -5.09 -7.40 4.62
C GLN A 33 -6.48 -7.94 5.00
N GLY A 34 -6.92 -9.07 4.43
CA GLY A 34 -8.25 -9.63 4.69
C GLY A 34 -9.37 -9.03 3.84
N ASN A 35 -9.11 -8.16 2.86
CA ASN A 35 -10.18 -7.58 2.04
C ASN A 35 -10.59 -8.52 0.92
N ALA A 36 -11.89 -8.78 0.82
CA ALA A 36 -12.44 -9.53 -0.31
C ALA A 36 -12.13 -8.84 -1.65
N ALA A 37 -11.66 -9.63 -2.61
CA ALA A 37 -11.54 -9.33 -4.04
C ALA A 37 -12.64 -8.38 -4.53
N ARG A 38 -12.24 -7.19 -5.01
CA ARG A 38 -13.18 -6.17 -5.50
C ARG A 38 -12.53 -5.15 -6.42
N LEU A 39 -13.37 -4.30 -7.01
CA LEU A 39 -12.93 -3.11 -7.73
C LEU A 39 -12.98 -1.89 -6.81
N TYR A 40 -11.93 -1.08 -6.85
CA TYR A 40 -11.88 0.26 -6.28
C TYR A 40 -11.92 1.30 -7.38
N PHE A 41 -12.51 2.45 -7.10
CA PHE A 41 -12.69 3.52 -8.06
C PHE A 41 -12.19 4.85 -7.49
N ARG A 42 -11.63 5.69 -8.34
CA ARG A 42 -11.32 7.08 -8.02
C ARG A 42 -11.85 8.00 -9.12
N GLY A 43 -12.82 8.82 -8.76
CA GLY A 43 -13.32 9.89 -9.63
C GLY A 43 -12.52 11.16 -9.46
N GLN A 44 -12.18 11.81 -10.56
CA GLN A 44 -11.55 13.12 -10.59
C GLN A 44 -12.28 13.99 -11.59
N SER A 45 -12.56 15.23 -11.22
CA SER A 45 -13.39 16.13 -12.02
C SER A 45 -12.76 16.51 -13.35
N GLN A 46 -11.46 16.30 -13.50
CA GLN A 46 -10.71 16.42 -14.74
C GLN A 46 -9.50 15.49 -14.72
N ASP A 47 -8.84 15.37 -15.87
CA ASP A 47 -7.55 14.70 -15.98
C ASP A 47 -6.42 15.60 -15.46
N HIS A 48 -5.70 15.16 -14.43
CA HIS A 48 -4.58 15.91 -13.85
C HIS A 48 -3.20 15.39 -14.30
N GLY A 49 -3.14 14.65 -15.41
CA GLY A 49 -1.90 14.16 -16.00
C GLY A 49 -1.05 13.34 -15.02
N ASN A 50 0.18 13.80 -14.77
CA ASN A 50 1.14 13.10 -13.91
C ASN A 50 0.72 13.02 -12.44
N SER A 51 -0.21 13.87 -11.99
CA SER A 51 -0.65 13.88 -10.59
C SER A 51 -1.87 12.98 -10.32
N ASN A 52 -2.41 12.34 -11.36
CA ASN A 52 -3.50 11.38 -11.21
C ASN A 52 -3.08 10.22 -10.32
N ASN A 53 -3.97 9.84 -9.39
CA ASN A 53 -3.81 8.68 -8.52
C ASN A 53 -2.56 8.73 -7.65
N ILE A 54 -2.04 9.91 -7.37
CA ILE A 54 -0.92 10.14 -6.45
C ILE A 54 -1.46 10.75 -5.17
N ALA A 55 -1.01 10.31 -4.00
CA ALA A 55 -1.42 10.85 -2.71
C ALA A 55 -1.02 12.33 -2.60
N SER A 56 -1.82 13.11 -1.86
CA SER A 56 -1.61 14.57 -1.76
C SER A 56 -0.23 14.96 -1.25
N LEU A 57 0.30 14.19 -0.31
CA LEU A 57 1.62 14.42 0.27
C LEU A 57 2.74 14.47 -0.78
N LEU A 58 2.69 13.58 -1.78
CA LEU A 58 3.71 13.54 -2.83
C LEU A 58 3.53 14.62 -3.91
N ARG A 59 2.30 15.11 -4.12
CA ARG A 59 2.03 16.12 -5.17
C ARG A 59 2.54 17.51 -4.83
N ASN A 60 2.64 17.82 -3.54
CA ASN A 60 2.90 19.17 -3.08
C ASN A 60 4.39 19.48 -2.87
N ASN A 61 5.29 18.55 -3.23
CA ASN A 61 6.75 18.66 -3.02
C ASN A 61 7.11 19.07 -1.58
N ASP A 62 6.31 18.62 -0.62
CA ASP A 62 6.53 18.92 0.78
C ASP A 62 7.69 18.07 1.29
N GLU A 63 8.92 18.50 1.01
CA GLU A 63 10.13 17.94 1.59
C GLU A 63 9.96 17.96 3.12
N ASP A 64 9.83 16.77 3.74
CA ASP A 64 9.80 16.55 5.20
C ASP A 64 8.55 16.99 6.00
N ASN A 65 7.34 17.06 5.42
CA ASN A 65 6.18 17.50 6.22
C ASN A 65 5.38 16.39 6.92
N GLU A 66 5.44 15.10 6.53
CA GLU A 66 4.45 14.13 7.05
C GLU A 66 4.58 13.91 8.56
N LEU A 67 5.80 13.75 9.08
CA LEU A 67 6.04 13.65 10.52
C LEU A 67 5.70 14.97 11.24
N ASP A 68 5.92 16.11 10.60
CA ASP A 68 5.61 17.41 11.15
C ASP A 68 4.09 17.65 11.23
N HIS A 69 3.35 17.26 10.18
CA HIS A 69 1.90 17.19 10.13
C HIS A 69 1.35 16.33 11.25
N ILE A 70 1.91 15.12 11.43
CA ILE A 70 1.53 14.21 12.52
C ILE A 70 1.71 14.90 13.89
N LYS A 71 2.83 15.62 14.09
CA LYS A 71 3.13 16.29 15.37
C LYS A 71 2.27 17.53 15.62
N LYS A 72 1.95 18.29 14.57
CA LYS A 72 1.14 19.51 14.65
C LYS A 72 -0.36 19.20 14.70
N PHE A 73 -0.79 18.02 14.24
CA PHE A 73 -2.20 17.66 14.26
C PHE A 73 -2.73 17.60 15.71
N PRO A 74 -3.79 18.34 16.05
CA PRO A 74 -4.29 18.41 17.42
C PRO A 74 -4.73 17.04 17.95
N SER A 75 -4.04 16.54 18.98
CA SER A 75 -4.29 15.19 19.52
C SER A 75 -5.69 15.01 20.11
N ASN A 76 -6.36 16.10 20.49
CA ASN A 76 -7.75 16.12 20.95
C ASN A 76 -8.79 15.88 19.84
N ILE A 77 -8.39 15.90 18.57
CA ILE A 77 -9.25 15.54 17.44
C ILE A 77 -9.41 14.02 17.35
N TYR A 78 -8.42 13.25 17.79
CA TYR A 78 -8.54 11.79 17.83
C TYR A 78 -9.67 11.42 18.81
N SER A 79 -10.76 10.85 18.26
CA SER A 79 -11.90 10.41 19.03
C SER A 79 -11.54 9.21 19.92
N GLN A 80 -12.36 8.96 20.94
CA GLN A 80 -12.25 7.74 21.75
C GLN A 80 -12.36 6.51 20.82
N GLY A 81 -11.27 5.77 20.66
CA GLY A 81 -11.20 4.58 19.80
C GLY A 81 -10.21 4.66 18.63
N ILE A 82 -9.64 5.83 18.33
CA ILE A 82 -8.48 5.92 17.41
C ILE A 82 -7.22 5.58 18.20
N THR A 83 -6.70 4.39 17.98
CA THR A 83 -5.56 3.87 18.75
C THR A 83 -4.38 3.57 17.86
N SER A 84 -4.60 3.07 16.64
CA SER A 84 -3.51 2.71 15.73
C SER A 84 -2.97 3.90 14.93
N ASN A 85 -1.72 3.83 14.50
CA ASN A 85 -1.08 4.83 13.65
C ASN A 85 -1.75 4.94 12.28
N LEU A 86 -2.22 3.82 11.71
CA LEU A 86 -3.00 3.84 10.46
C LEU A 86 -4.32 4.62 10.63
N GLN A 87 -5.04 4.40 11.73
CA GLN A 87 -6.29 5.12 12.01
C GLN A 87 -6.04 6.62 12.20
N LYS A 88 -4.91 7.00 12.81
CA LYS A 88 -4.50 8.41 12.94
C LYS A 88 -4.25 9.04 11.58
N LEU A 89 -3.52 8.38 10.68
CA LEU A 89 -3.29 8.86 9.30
C LEU A 89 -4.62 9.04 8.53
N ILE A 90 -5.53 8.07 8.65
CA ILE A 90 -6.87 8.16 8.03
C ILE A 90 -7.65 9.34 8.61
N CYS A 91 -7.59 9.55 9.93
CA CYS A 91 -8.22 10.69 10.58
C CYS A 91 -7.65 12.01 10.04
N MET A 92 -6.32 12.14 9.97
CA MET A 92 -5.66 13.32 9.41
C MET A 92 -6.12 13.61 7.97
N GLN A 93 -6.11 12.60 7.09
CA GLN A 93 -6.59 12.71 5.71
C GLN A 93 -8.05 13.18 5.66
N HIS A 94 -8.90 12.63 6.53
CA HIS A 94 -10.30 13.00 6.63
C HIS A 94 -10.50 14.49 6.98
N TYR A 95 -9.66 15.05 7.85
CA TYR A 95 -9.65 16.48 8.19
C TYR A 95 -8.94 17.36 7.13
N GLY A 96 -8.39 16.78 6.07
CA GLY A 96 -7.81 17.52 4.95
C GLY A 96 -6.29 17.72 5.02
N LEU A 97 -5.59 17.03 5.92
CA LEU A 97 -4.12 17.02 5.91
C LEU A 97 -3.59 16.23 4.72
N HIS A 98 -2.50 16.70 4.14
CA HIS A 98 -1.78 15.93 3.15
C HIS A 98 -1.13 14.70 3.80
N THR A 99 -1.58 13.51 3.39
CA THR A 99 -0.98 12.23 3.79
C THR A 99 -0.59 11.40 2.56
N ARG A 100 0.10 10.27 2.80
CA ARG A 100 0.38 9.22 1.81
C ARG A 100 -0.83 8.38 1.40
N LEU A 101 -2.02 8.68 1.92
CA LEU A 101 -3.26 8.01 1.56
C LEU A 101 -3.89 8.67 0.34
N LEU A 102 -4.39 7.85 -0.58
CA LEU A 102 -5.19 8.26 -1.72
C LEU A 102 -6.62 7.81 -1.53
N ASP A 103 -7.59 8.74 -1.55
CA ASP A 103 -9.01 8.39 -1.46
C ASP A 103 -9.46 7.53 -2.65
N VAL A 104 -10.10 6.41 -2.36
CA VAL A 104 -10.78 5.55 -3.34
C VAL A 104 -12.13 5.11 -2.78
N THR A 105 -13.03 4.62 -3.63
CA THR A 105 -14.35 4.14 -3.23
C THR A 105 -14.64 2.79 -3.84
N SER A 106 -15.37 1.94 -3.13
CA SER A 106 -15.89 0.69 -3.70
C SER A 106 -17.17 0.90 -4.54
N CYS A 107 -17.67 2.14 -4.63
CA CYS A 107 -18.92 2.48 -5.31
C CYS A 107 -18.68 3.35 -6.55
N LEU A 108 -18.97 2.81 -7.74
CA LEU A 108 -18.82 3.56 -9.01
C LEU A 108 -19.71 4.82 -9.07
N PHE A 109 -20.87 4.84 -8.41
CA PHE A 109 -21.70 6.06 -8.35
C PHE A 109 -21.03 7.18 -7.55
N VAL A 110 -20.31 6.85 -6.47
CA VAL A 110 -19.53 7.83 -5.71
C VAL A 110 -18.37 8.36 -6.55
N ALA A 111 -17.67 7.49 -7.29
CA ALA A 111 -16.63 7.94 -8.22
C ALA A 111 -17.20 8.82 -9.35
N LEU A 112 -18.38 8.48 -9.89
CA LEU A 112 -19.08 9.32 -10.87
C LEU A 112 -19.46 10.68 -10.32
N TYR A 113 -19.92 10.73 -9.06
CA TYR A 113 -20.18 12.01 -8.38
C TYR A 113 -18.92 12.88 -8.40
N PHE A 114 -17.79 12.38 -7.92
CA PHE A 114 -16.52 13.13 -7.91
C PHE A 114 -16.02 13.50 -9.32
N ALA A 115 -16.19 12.63 -10.31
CA ALA A 115 -15.82 12.91 -11.70
C ALA A 115 -16.67 14.00 -12.36
N THR A 116 -17.81 14.35 -11.76
CA THR A 116 -18.76 15.34 -12.28
C THR A 116 -18.95 16.55 -11.36
N CYS A 117 -18.19 16.65 -10.27
CA CYS A 117 -18.34 17.69 -9.23
C CYS A 117 -17.91 19.12 -9.64
N SER A 118 -17.27 19.31 -10.79
CA SER A 118 -16.85 20.64 -11.24
C SER A 118 -17.55 21.07 -12.52
N ASP A 119 -17.86 22.37 -12.60
CA ASP A 119 -18.37 23.05 -13.80
C ASP A 119 -17.27 23.27 -14.86
N SER A 120 -16.21 22.44 -14.84
CA SER A 120 -15.14 22.51 -15.83
C SER A 120 -15.62 22.00 -17.19
N SER A 121 -15.21 22.69 -18.25
CA SER A 121 -15.34 22.22 -19.64
C SER A 121 -14.52 20.97 -19.94
N ASP A 122 -13.64 20.56 -19.02
CA ASP A 122 -12.81 19.37 -19.18
C ASP A 122 -13.62 18.10 -18.88
N PRO A 123 -13.35 16.98 -19.59
CA PRO A 123 -13.90 15.68 -19.24
C PRO A 123 -13.46 15.23 -17.84
N GLY A 124 -14.39 14.66 -17.07
CA GLY A 124 -14.06 13.95 -15.85
C GLY A 124 -13.40 12.61 -16.15
N VAL A 125 -12.64 12.08 -15.19
CA VAL A 125 -11.98 10.77 -15.31
C VAL A 125 -12.29 9.90 -14.10
N ILE A 126 -12.47 8.62 -14.33
CA ILE A 126 -12.57 7.60 -13.29
C ILE A 126 -11.49 6.56 -13.56
N TYR A 127 -10.72 6.24 -12.54
CA TYR A 127 -9.80 5.12 -12.55
C TYR A 127 -10.41 3.95 -11.79
N CYS A 128 -10.36 2.76 -12.38
CA CYS A 128 -10.77 1.50 -11.76
C CYS A 128 -9.52 0.67 -11.45
N PHE A 129 -9.37 0.28 -10.18
CA PHE A 129 -8.28 -0.53 -9.68
C PHE A 129 -8.84 -1.90 -9.27
N PRO A 130 -8.40 -2.99 -9.90
CA PRO A 130 -8.71 -4.33 -9.46
C PRO A 130 -7.90 -4.66 -8.21
N ASN A 131 -8.54 -5.20 -7.19
CA ASN A 131 -7.84 -5.83 -6.07
C ASN A 131 -7.98 -7.34 -6.22
N PHE A 132 -7.38 -7.86 -7.29
CA PHE A 132 -7.26 -9.29 -7.61
C PHE A 132 -5.77 -9.58 -7.77
N LEU A 133 -5.32 -10.81 -7.50
CA LEU A 133 -3.91 -11.17 -7.64
C LEU A 133 -3.58 -11.58 -9.07
N VAL A 134 -2.42 -11.18 -9.60
CA VAL A 134 -1.91 -11.71 -10.87
C VAL A 134 -1.29 -13.10 -10.63
N PRO A 135 -1.54 -14.13 -11.46
CA PRO A 135 -0.98 -15.46 -11.28
C PRO A 135 0.56 -15.51 -11.17
N ALA A 136 1.28 -14.58 -11.82
CA ALA A 136 2.74 -14.51 -11.78
C ALA A 136 3.30 -14.04 -10.43
N ASP A 137 2.57 -13.18 -9.70
CA ASP A 137 3.01 -12.59 -8.43
C ASP A 137 3.30 -13.64 -7.34
N TYR A 138 2.75 -14.86 -7.48
CA TYR A 138 2.95 -15.97 -6.55
C TYR A 138 3.91 -17.05 -7.07
N GLN A 139 4.07 -17.18 -8.39
CA GLN A 139 4.99 -18.17 -8.96
C GLN A 139 6.46 -17.73 -8.91
N GLU A 140 6.75 -16.43 -9.02
CA GLU A 140 8.13 -15.91 -8.91
C GLU A 140 8.58 -15.71 -7.46
N LYS A 141 7.66 -15.52 -6.51
CA LYS A 141 7.97 -15.30 -5.09
C LYS A 141 8.20 -16.60 -4.28
N GLY A 142 8.30 -17.76 -4.92
CA GLY A 142 8.53 -19.07 -4.25
C GLY A 142 7.37 -19.55 -3.37
N ILE A 143 6.22 -18.86 -3.37
CA ILE A 143 5.04 -19.21 -2.56
C ILE A 143 4.11 -20.06 -3.43
N VAL A 144 4.38 -21.37 -3.48
CA VAL A 144 3.41 -22.34 -4.02
C VAL A 144 2.13 -22.25 -3.19
N PRO A 145 0.93 -22.06 -3.79
CA PRO A 145 -0.31 -22.21 -3.06
C PRO A 145 -0.59 -23.69 -2.83
N GLN A 146 -0.22 -24.21 -1.66
CA GLN A 146 -0.92 -25.36 -1.10
C GLN A 146 -2.21 -24.85 -0.44
N GLU A 147 -3.32 -25.48 -0.82
CA GLU A 147 -4.64 -25.33 -0.21
C GLU A 147 -4.63 -25.85 1.24
N THR A 148 -3.98 -25.13 2.14
CA THR A 148 -4.06 -25.38 3.57
C THR A 148 -4.02 -24.04 4.27
N GLN A 149 -5.19 -23.61 4.79
CA GLN A 149 -5.37 -22.64 5.88
C GLN A 149 -4.12 -21.77 6.17
N ARG A 150 -3.82 -20.80 5.31
CA ARG A 150 -2.66 -19.93 5.50
C ARG A 150 -3.04 -18.76 6.39
N ASP A 151 -2.79 -19.00 7.67
CA ASP A 151 -2.45 -18.09 8.75
C ASP A 151 -2.69 -16.59 8.49
N ASP A 152 -3.77 -16.05 9.08
CA ASP A 152 -4.17 -14.63 9.11
C ASP A 152 -3.08 -13.67 9.68
N GLN A 153 -1.90 -14.20 10.02
CA GLN A 153 -0.84 -13.51 10.74
C GLN A 153 0.32 -13.00 9.88
N LEU A 154 0.57 -13.53 8.68
CA LEU A 154 1.73 -13.09 7.87
C LEU A 154 1.47 -11.79 7.09
N GLU A 155 0.20 -11.49 6.82
CA GLU A 155 -0.14 -10.63 5.67
C GLU A 155 -0.13 -9.11 5.97
N ASN A 156 -0.33 -8.70 7.24
CA ASN A 156 -0.32 -7.27 7.62
C ASN A 156 1.09 -6.67 7.89
N THR A 157 2.15 -7.46 7.72
CA THR A 157 3.49 -7.11 8.22
C THR A 157 4.11 -5.92 7.46
N SER A 158 4.04 -5.91 6.13
CA SER A 158 4.61 -4.81 5.31
C SER A 158 3.87 -3.49 5.50
N LEU A 159 2.55 -3.49 5.55
CA LEU A 159 1.77 -2.27 5.78
C LEU A 159 2.04 -1.69 7.17
N ASP A 160 2.13 -2.52 8.21
CA ASP A 160 2.44 -2.06 9.56
C ASP A 160 3.79 -1.30 9.57
N PHE A 161 4.83 -1.85 8.92
CA PHE A 161 6.11 -1.16 8.74
C PHE A 161 5.99 0.16 7.97
N GLU A 162 5.29 0.15 6.85
CA GLU A 162 5.10 1.33 6.02
C GLU A 162 4.36 2.45 6.76
N VAL A 163 3.35 2.10 7.56
CA VAL A 163 2.65 3.04 8.43
C VAL A 163 3.62 3.58 9.48
N ALA A 164 4.42 2.74 10.13
CA ALA A 164 5.39 3.18 11.13
C ALA A 164 6.48 4.08 10.52
N LEU A 165 6.87 3.86 9.26
CA LEU A 165 7.78 4.74 8.52
C LEU A 165 7.23 6.17 8.40
N ALA A 166 5.90 6.37 8.34
CA ALA A 166 5.30 7.72 8.34
C ALA A 166 5.63 8.54 9.60
N TYR A 167 5.89 7.84 10.72
CA TYR A 167 6.22 8.45 12.01
C TYR A 167 7.73 8.61 12.23
N MET A 168 8.56 8.27 11.24
CA MET A 168 10.01 8.39 11.33
C MET A 168 10.51 9.73 10.81
N LYS A 169 11.65 10.16 11.36
CA LYS A 169 12.41 11.28 10.77
C LYS A 169 12.81 10.92 9.34
N PRO A 170 12.77 11.86 8.40
CA PRO A 170 13.03 11.54 6.99
C PRO A 170 14.44 11.02 6.70
N ALA A 171 15.45 11.51 7.42
CA ALA A 171 16.80 10.93 7.34
C ALA A 171 16.84 9.43 7.73
N ASN A 172 15.98 8.99 8.66
CA ASN A 172 15.89 7.56 9.02
C ASN A 172 15.11 6.78 7.96
N LYS A 173 14.00 7.32 7.45
CA LYS A 173 13.20 6.70 6.38
C LYS A 173 14.04 6.50 5.12
N LYS A 174 14.77 7.54 4.70
CA LYS A 174 15.70 7.51 3.57
C LYS A 174 16.82 6.48 3.75
N TYR A 175 17.37 6.35 4.96
CA TYR A 175 18.36 5.31 5.26
C TYR A 175 17.76 3.91 5.07
N ILE A 176 16.60 3.63 5.67
CA ILE A 176 15.94 2.32 5.56
C ILE A 176 15.61 2.01 4.11
N TYR A 177 15.08 2.99 3.36
CA TYR A 177 14.82 2.85 1.92
C TYR A 177 16.09 2.45 1.16
N ASN A 178 17.17 3.22 1.29
CA ASN A 178 18.40 2.97 0.55
C ASN A 178 19.01 1.60 0.87
N GLU A 179 19.04 1.20 2.14
CA GLU A 179 19.59 -0.11 2.52
C GLU A 179 18.66 -1.26 2.12
N SER A 180 17.34 -1.04 2.13
CA SER A 180 16.36 -2.03 1.63
C SER A 180 16.51 -2.23 0.12
N GLN A 181 16.74 -1.17 -0.65
CA GLN A 181 17.02 -1.26 -2.09
C GLN A 181 18.30 -2.04 -2.37
N LYS A 182 19.40 -1.72 -1.67
CA LYS A 182 20.67 -2.48 -1.78
C LYS A 182 20.50 -3.95 -1.41
N PHE A 183 19.72 -4.23 -0.36
CA PHE A 183 19.44 -5.59 0.07
C PHE A 183 18.59 -6.33 -0.98
N THR A 184 17.60 -5.65 -1.57
CA THR A 184 16.77 -6.20 -2.66
C THR A 184 17.61 -6.51 -3.89
N GLU A 185 18.50 -5.60 -4.30
CA GLU A 185 19.46 -5.82 -5.39
C GLU A 185 20.39 -7.00 -5.11
N LEU A 186 20.87 -7.15 -3.86
CA LEU A 186 21.69 -8.29 -3.45
C LEU A 186 20.97 -9.64 -3.66
N ILE A 187 19.65 -9.67 -3.41
CA ILE A 187 18.83 -10.89 -3.51
C ILE A 187 18.38 -11.17 -4.95
N PHE A 188 17.97 -10.15 -5.71
CA PHE A 188 17.29 -10.34 -7.00
C PHE A 188 18.11 -9.96 -8.24
N SER A 189 19.28 -9.30 -8.10
CA SER A 189 20.08 -8.94 -9.28
C SER A 189 20.61 -10.17 -10.01
N ASP A 190 20.45 -10.21 -11.34
CA ASP A 190 21.01 -11.23 -12.22
C ASP A 190 22.55 -11.16 -12.33
N GLU A 191 23.17 -10.06 -11.88
CA GLU A 191 24.62 -9.87 -11.92
C GLU A 191 25.35 -10.61 -10.78
N ASN A 192 24.62 -11.20 -9.83
CA ASN A 192 25.23 -11.94 -8.73
C ASN A 192 25.79 -13.28 -9.24
N SER A 193 26.99 -13.64 -8.76
CA SER A 193 27.61 -14.92 -9.13
C SER A 193 26.87 -16.15 -8.58
N LEU A 194 25.99 -15.97 -7.58
CA LEU A 194 25.20 -17.03 -6.98
C LEU A 194 23.81 -17.13 -7.63
N PRO A 195 23.28 -18.34 -7.86
CA PRO A 195 21.95 -18.52 -8.45
C PRO A 195 20.84 -17.80 -7.67
N LEU A 196 19.84 -17.29 -8.39
CA LEU A 196 18.69 -16.61 -7.79
C LEU A 196 17.89 -17.52 -6.85
N ASP A 197 17.61 -18.76 -7.28
CA ASP A 197 16.86 -19.74 -6.48
C ASP A 197 17.54 -20.01 -5.13
N ASP A 198 18.87 -20.17 -5.13
CA ASP A 198 19.66 -20.39 -3.92
C ASP A 198 19.59 -19.19 -2.96
N ARG A 199 19.63 -17.95 -3.49
CA ARG A 199 19.50 -16.72 -2.68
C ARG A 199 18.10 -16.60 -2.08
N CYS A 200 17.06 -16.84 -2.87
CA CYS A 200 15.67 -16.78 -2.40
C CYS A 200 15.38 -17.84 -1.34
N ARG A 201 15.85 -19.08 -1.54
CA ARG A 201 15.70 -20.17 -0.57
C ARG A 201 16.38 -19.84 0.75
N VAL A 202 17.63 -19.36 0.72
CA VAL A 202 18.35 -18.99 1.95
C VAL A 202 17.67 -17.84 2.69
N LEU A 203 17.17 -16.84 1.97
CA LEU A 203 16.42 -15.74 2.59
C LEU A 203 15.17 -16.26 3.31
N TYR A 204 14.44 -17.18 2.67
CA TYR A 204 13.27 -17.83 3.24
C TYR A 204 13.63 -18.62 4.51
N GLU A 205 14.68 -19.45 4.47
CA GLU A 205 15.14 -20.23 5.63
C GLU A 205 15.57 -19.32 6.80
N ILE A 206 16.28 -18.22 6.53
CA ILE A 206 16.62 -17.21 7.56
C ILE A 206 15.34 -16.65 8.20
N TYR A 207 14.32 -16.32 7.40
CA TYR A 207 13.06 -15.81 7.92
C TYR A 207 12.36 -16.85 8.77
N GLU A 208 12.16 -18.06 8.26
CA GLU A 208 11.45 -19.12 8.97
C GLU A 208 12.17 -19.50 10.29
N THR A 209 13.50 -19.53 10.33
CA THR A 209 14.26 -19.73 11.58
C THR A 209 14.06 -18.59 12.56
N LEU A 210 14.04 -17.33 12.09
CA LEU A 210 13.71 -16.18 12.93
C LEU A 210 12.24 -16.18 13.41
N PHE A 211 11.34 -16.82 12.66
CA PHE A 211 9.95 -17.06 13.07
C PHE A 211 9.79 -18.23 14.04
N GLY A 212 10.77 -19.13 14.13
CA GLY A 212 10.68 -20.39 14.89
C GLY A 212 9.87 -21.47 14.19
N ASN A 213 9.81 -21.45 12.85
CA ASN A 213 9.03 -22.37 12.02
C ASN A 213 9.85 -23.49 11.37
N THR A 214 11.18 -23.48 11.51
CA THR A 214 12.08 -24.48 10.93
C THR A 214 12.46 -25.58 11.92
N GLU A 215 13.10 -26.63 11.42
CA GLU A 215 13.74 -27.66 12.27
C GLU A 215 14.90 -27.07 13.11
N ALA A 216 15.59 -26.05 12.57
CA ALA A 216 16.59 -25.29 13.30
C ALA A 216 15.94 -24.33 14.31
N GLU A 217 16.22 -24.50 15.60
CA GLU A 217 15.71 -23.61 16.66
C GLU A 217 16.47 -22.28 16.69
N THR A 218 17.68 -22.23 16.10
CA THR A 218 18.55 -21.05 16.09
C THR A 218 19.22 -20.80 14.73
N LEU A 219 19.68 -19.56 14.51
CA LEU A 219 20.46 -19.21 13.32
C LEU A 219 21.83 -19.89 13.32
N GLU A 220 22.41 -20.18 14.49
CA GLU A 220 23.63 -20.97 14.60
C GLU A 220 23.42 -22.42 14.13
N GLU A 221 22.28 -23.04 14.45
CA GLU A 221 21.92 -24.37 13.98
C GLU A 221 21.71 -24.39 12.46
N LEU A 222 20.95 -23.43 11.93
CA LEU A 222 20.77 -23.27 10.49
C LEU A 222 22.12 -23.15 9.75
N GLU A 223 23.07 -22.37 10.28
CA GLU A 223 24.40 -22.25 9.71
C GLU A 223 25.14 -23.60 9.69
N GLN A 224 25.04 -24.40 10.76
CA GLN A 224 25.67 -25.73 10.80
C GLN A 224 25.01 -26.70 9.81
N GLU A 225 23.69 -26.71 9.73
CA GLU A 225 22.94 -27.55 8.80
C GLU A 225 23.33 -27.28 7.34
N LEU A 226 23.29 -26.01 6.93
CA LEU A 226 23.67 -25.59 5.58
C LEU A 226 25.13 -25.90 5.27
N LYS A 227 26.02 -25.76 6.26
CA LYS A 227 27.44 -26.10 6.12
C LYS A 227 27.64 -27.61 5.99
N CYS A 228 26.88 -28.44 6.70
CA CYS A 228 26.91 -29.89 6.56
C CYS A 228 26.36 -30.32 5.19
N GLU A 229 25.25 -29.73 4.74
CA GLU A 229 24.68 -29.97 3.40
C GLU A 229 25.70 -29.64 2.30
N ASP A 230 26.38 -28.50 2.40
CA ASP A 230 27.43 -28.07 1.47
C ASP A 230 28.60 -29.07 1.41
N GLN A 231 29.03 -29.59 2.56
CA GLN A 231 30.09 -30.61 2.62
C GLN A 231 29.68 -31.93 1.98
N VAL A 232 28.46 -32.41 2.25
CA VAL A 232 27.94 -33.67 1.70
C VAL A 232 27.77 -33.56 0.19
N ASN A 233 27.21 -32.46 -0.30
CA ASN A 233 27.01 -32.24 -1.73
C ASN A 233 28.33 -32.06 -2.48
N SER A 234 29.31 -31.39 -1.87
CA SER A 234 30.68 -31.31 -2.41
C SER A 234 31.30 -32.70 -2.60
N LEU A 235 31.15 -33.61 -1.62
CA LEU A 235 31.61 -35.00 -1.74
C LEU A 235 30.89 -35.76 -2.87
N ASN A 236 29.62 -35.45 -3.11
CA ASN A 236 28.81 -36.03 -4.19
C ASN A 236 28.97 -35.34 -5.54
N SER A 237 29.90 -34.37 -5.67
CA SER A 237 30.09 -33.56 -6.88
C SER A 237 28.84 -32.80 -7.35
N VAL A 238 27.94 -32.48 -6.41
CA VAL A 238 26.77 -31.62 -6.64
C VAL A 238 27.17 -30.18 -6.33
N PRO A 239 27.00 -29.21 -7.25
CA PRO A 239 27.23 -27.80 -6.96
C PRO A 239 26.33 -27.33 -5.81
N THR A 240 26.89 -26.70 -4.79
CA THR A 240 26.12 -26.04 -3.73
C THR A 240 26.55 -24.62 -3.54
N HIS A 241 25.57 -23.72 -3.65
CA HIS A 241 25.76 -22.31 -3.39
C HIS A 241 25.00 -21.85 -2.14
N TYR A 242 24.24 -22.73 -1.47
CA TYR A 242 23.41 -22.40 -0.32
C TYR A 242 24.21 -21.81 0.85
N TYR A 243 25.26 -22.49 1.31
CA TYR A 243 26.10 -21.95 2.40
C TYR A 243 26.84 -20.67 1.99
N GLN A 244 27.18 -20.51 0.70
CA GLN A 244 27.78 -19.28 0.19
C GLN A 244 26.77 -18.12 0.17
N ALA A 245 25.53 -18.39 -0.25
CA ALA A 245 24.42 -17.46 -0.20
C ALA A 245 24.09 -17.07 1.25
N TYR A 246 24.10 -18.02 2.20
CA TYR A 246 23.91 -17.73 3.63
C TYR A 246 24.97 -16.76 4.15
N LYS A 247 26.26 -17.06 3.93
CA LYS A 247 27.37 -16.16 4.32
C LYS A 247 27.30 -14.78 3.67
N LEU A 248 26.68 -14.66 2.50
CA LEU A 248 26.48 -13.39 1.82
C LEU A 248 25.31 -12.61 2.41
N ILE A 249 24.16 -13.27 2.60
CA ILE A 249 22.87 -12.65 2.94
C ILE A 249 22.77 -12.38 4.43
N TYR A 250 23.06 -13.38 5.28
CA TYR A 250 22.83 -13.31 6.73
C TYR A 250 23.53 -12.10 7.39
N PRO A 251 24.84 -11.83 7.15
CA PRO A 251 25.50 -10.67 7.76
C PRO A 251 24.90 -9.34 7.31
N LYS A 252 24.46 -9.24 6.04
CA LYS A 252 23.84 -8.02 5.49
C LYS A 252 22.46 -7.79 6.09
N TYR A 253 21.67 -8.86 6.22
CA TYR A 253 20.39 -8.82 6.89
C TYR A 253 20.53 -8.36 8.34
N MET A 254 21.42 -9.00 9.12
CA MET A 254 21.62 -8.68 10.53
C MET A 254 22.19 -7.27 10.74
N GLN A 255 23.07 -6.81 9.84
CA GLN A 255 23.58 -5.45 9.88
C GLN A 255 22.45 -4.42 9.71
N LEU A 256 21.54 -4.65 8.75
CA LEU A 256 20.41 -3.76 8.51
C LEU A 256 19.38 -3.84 9.65
N ASN A 257 19.00 -5.05 10.05
CA ASN A 257 18.01 -5.31 11.10
C ASN A 257 18.42 -4.70 12.45
N ASN A 258 19.72 -4.73 12.78
CA ASN A 258 20.26 -4.15 14.02
C ASN A 258 20.67 -2.68 13.89
N SER A 259 20.40 -2.03 12.74
CA SER A 259 20.73 -0.61 12.57
C SER A 259 19.90 0.28 13.53
N PRO A 260 20.44 1.41 14.02
CA PRO A 260 19.70 2.32 14.89
C PRO A 260 18.38 2.82 14.31
N GLN A 261 18.29 2.91 12.97
CA GLN A 261 17.11 3.34 12.25
C GLN A 261 16.02 2.27 12.31
N VAL A 262 16.37 1.01 12.05
CA VAL A 262 15.42 -0.11 12.15
C VAL A 262 14.99 -0.33 13.60
N CYS A 263 15.88 -0.23 14.58
CA CYS A 263 15.50 -0.30 16.00
C CYS A 263 14.42 0.74 16.36
N ARG A 264 14.55 1.99 15.87
CA ARG A 264 13.52 3.03 16.07
C ARG A 264 12.21 2.72 15.35
N LEU A 265 12.27 2.14 14.16
CA LEU A 265 11.07 1.69 13.44
C LEU A 265 10.30 0.66 14.27
N LEU A 266 11.02 -0.32 14.83
CA LEU A 266 10.46 -1.35 15.70
C LEU A 266 9.90 -0.77 17.01
N GLU A 267 10.53 0.27 17.58
CA GLU A 267 9.99 0.99 18.75
C GLU A 267 8.65 1.67 18.43
N ILE A 268 8.54 2.32 17.26
CA ILE A 268 7.28 2.96 16.82
C ILE A 268 6.18 1.90 16.65
N LEU A 269 6.52 0.75 16.03
CA LEU A 269 5.59 -0.37 15.88
C LEU A 269 5.13 -0.94 17.21
N LYS A 270 6.06 -1.18 18.14
CA LYS A 270 5.74 -1.69 19.48
C LYS A 270 4.88 -0.72 20.28
N ALA A 271 5.06 0.58 20.08
CA ALA A 271 4.24 1.62 20.70
C ALA A 271 2.86 1.76 20.05
N ASP A 272 2.67 1.23 18.83
CA ASP A 272 1.37 1.23 18.19
C ASP A 272 0.43 0.20 18.83
N SER A 273 -0.85 0.54 18.90
CA SER A 273 -1.81 -0.14 19.76
C SER A 273 -2.03 -1.60 19.36
N CYS A 274 -1.39 -2.51 20.09
CA CYS A 274 -1.70 -3.94 20.24
C CYS A 274 -1.21 -4.94 19.17
N LYS A 275 0.06 -4.88 18.76
CA LYS A 275 0.78 -6.10 18.35
C LYS A 275 2.19 -6.07 18.95
N ALA A 276 2.52 -7.02 19.82
CA ALA A 276 3.91 -7.29 20.15
C ALA A 276 4.59 -7.78 18.87
N TYR A 277 5.24 -6.88 18.15
CA TYR A 277 5.90 -7.23 16.91
C TYR A 277 7.20 -7.97 17.24
N VAL A 278 7.20 -9.28 16.99
CA VAL A 278 8.34 -10.20 17.20
C VAL A 278 8.86 -10.76 15.86
N LYS A 279 8.28 -10.33 14.74
CA LYS A 279 8.52 -10.95 13.43
C LYS A 279 9.75 -10.35 12.73
N PRO A 280 10.53 -11.11 11.93
CA PRO A 280 11.57 -10.54 11.08
C PRO A 280 10.99 -9.56 10.06
N ILE A 281 11.76 -8.53 9.70
CA ILE A 281 11.38 -7.59 8.63
C ILE A 281 11.73 -8.21 7.29
N ASP A 282 10.79 -8.23 6.34
CA ASP A 282 11.10 -8.50 4.94
C ASP A 282 11.48 -7.20 4.24
N PHE A 283 12.78 -6.88 4.27
CA PHE A 283 13.31 -5.66 3.63
C PHE A 283 13.14 -5.67 2.11
N THR A 284 12.88 -6.82 1.49
CA THR A 284 12.67 -6.90 0.03
C THR A 284 11.28 -6.44 -0.40
N LYS A 285 10.34 -6.29 0.55
CA LYS A 285 8.97 -5.85 0.32
C LYS A 285 8.66 -4.44 0.82
N LEU A 286 9.65 -3.75 1.42
CA LEU A 286 9.47 -2.35 1.81
C LEU A 286 9.56 -1.46 0.56
N PHE A 287 8.66 -0.50 0.47
CA PHE A 287 8.60 0.50 -0.60
C PHE A 287 8.31 -0.04 -2.00
N THR A 288 7.74 -1.24 -2.11
CA THR A 288 7.53 -1.90 -3.41
C THR A 288 6.07 -1.97 -3.85
N GLU A 289 5.09 -1.85 -2.93
CA GLU A 289 3.68 -2.14 -3.22
C GLU A 289 2.73 -1.10 -2.60
N CYS A 290 1.73 -0.66 -3.37
CA CYS A 290 0.63 0.15 -2.83
C CYS A 290 -0.42 -0.77 -2.20
N PHE A 291 -1.09 -0.33 -1.12
CA PHE A 291 -2.02 -1.16 -0.36
C PHE A 291 -3.42 -0.54 -0.29
N PHE A 292 -4.48 -1.30 -0.54
CA PHE A 292 -5.83 -0.85 -0.22
C PHE A 292 -6.14 -1.07 1.26
N VAL A 293 -6.45 -0.01 1.98
CA VAL A 293 -6.73 -0.05 3.42
C VAL A 293 -8.16 0.39 3.71
N THR A 294 -8.74 -0.20 4.75
CA THR A 294 -10.10 0.12 5.20
C THR A 294 -10.08 0.98 6.44
N ALA A 295 -11.06 1.88 6.55
CA ALA A 295 -11.27 2.68 7.73
C ALA A 295 -12.50 2.15 8.47
N SER A 296 -12.29 1.16 9.34
CA SER A 296 -13.35 0.62 10.19
C SER A 296 -13.92 1.72 11.09
N GLN A 297 -15.10 2.22 10.72
CA GLN A 297 -16.01 3.08 11.52
C GLN A 297 -15.41 4.34 12.17
N ILE A 298 -14.48 5.02 11.49
CA ILE A 298 -13.91 6.27 12.03
C ILE A 298 -14.85 7.46 11.83
N ASN A 299 -15.61 7.50 10.72
CA ASN A 299 -16.34 8.70 10.35
C ASN A 299 -17.58 8.44 9.42
N PRO A 300 -18.73 9.13 9.64
CA PRO A 300 -19.94 9.03 8.81
C PRO A 300 -19.74 9.34 7.31
N ARG A 301 -18.91 10.32 6.94
CA ARG A 301 -18.55 10.66 5.57
C ARG A 301 -17.84 9.52 4.86
N ILE A 302 -16.87 8.88 5.51
CA ILE A 302 -16.17 7.72 4.92
C ILE A 302 -17.18 6.61 4.62
N LYS A 303 -18.11 6.35 5.55
CA LYS A 303 -19.18 5.36 5.36
C LYS A 303 -20.11 5.73 4.20
N ALA A 304 -20.57 6.98 4.14
CA ALA A 304 -21.46 7.46 3.07
C ALA A 304 -20.81 7.36 1.68
N GLN A 305 -19.51 7.66 1.59
CA GLN A 305 -18.74 7.59 0.36
C GLN A 305 -18.31 6.16 -0.01
N HIS A 306 -18.67 5.15 0.79
CA HIS A 306 -18.13 3.79 0.64
C HIS A 306 -16.59 3.83 0.52
N GLY A 307 -15.98 4.68 1.35
CA GLY A 307 -14.62 5.15 1.24
C GLY A 307 -13.60 4.13 1.73
N TYR A 308 -12.54 4.02 0.96
CA TYR A 308 -11.34 3.23 1.20
C TYR A 308 -10.14 4.13 0.88
N PHE A 309 -8.94 3.68 1.22
CA PHE A 309 -7.74 4.42 0.89
C PHE A 309 -6.75 3.50 0.19
N MET A 310 -6.00 4.02 -0.77
CA MET A 310 -4.79 3.38 -1.25
C MET A 310 -3.60 4.04 -0.57
N PHE A 311 -2.90 3.27 0.26
CA PHE A 311 -1.65 3.64 0.87
C PHE A 311 -0.53 3.54 -0.17
N GLN A 312 0.24 4.61 -0.32
CA GLN A 312 1.38 4.65 -1.25
C GLN A 312 2.68 4.68 -0.46
N PRO A 313 3.57 3.69 -0.61
CA PRO A 313 4.82 3.71 0.13
C PRO A 313 5.85 4.55 -0.62
N PHE A 314 6.31 5.62 0.01
CA PHE A 314 7.39 6.42 -0.54
C PHE A 314 8.29 6.97 0.56
N PRO A 315 9.62 6.96 0.36
CA PRO A 315 10.48 7.96 0.98
C PRO A 315 10.24 9.34 0.34
N GLU A 316 10.68 10.38 1.03
CA GLU A 316 10.53 11.79 0.64
C GLU A 316 11.23 12.12 -0.70
N THR A 317 12.17 11.27 -1.14
CA THR A 317 12.90 11.43 -2.41
C THR A 317 12.26 10.71 -3.59
N THR A 318 11.10 10.08 -3.42
CA THR A 318 10.44 9.31 -4.49
C THR A 318 9.88 10.25 -5.53
N SER A 319 10.09 9.97 -6.81
CA SER A 319 9.42 10.72 -7.86
C SER A 319 7.97 10.25 -8.00
N ILE A 320 7.11 11.17 -8.44
CA ILE A 320 5.73 10.84 -8.85
C ILE A 320 5.71 9.66 -9.83
N SER A 321 6.61 9.66 -10.82
CA SER A 321 6.68 8.59 -11.83
C SER A 321 6.93 7.21 -11.24
N THR A 322 7.73 7.10 -10.16
CA THR A 322 7.97 5.81 -9.50
C THR A 322 6.69 5.24 -8.93
N ILE A 323 5.88 6.06 -8.24
CA ILE A 323 4.60 5.61 -7.69
C ILE A 323 3.58 5.33 -8.80
N GLN A 324 3.55 6.12 -9.87
CA GLN A 324 2.70 5.82 -11.03
C GLN A 324 3.04 4.48 -11.67
N ASN A 325 4.34 4.18 -11.81
CA ASN A 325 4.81 2.90 -12.35
C ASN A 325 4.41 1.75 -11.44
N MET A 326 4.60 1.89 -10.12
CA MET A 326 4.18 0.90 -9.12
C MET A 326 2.67 0.60 -9.21
N ILE A 327 1.82 1.63 -9.23
CA ILE A 327 0.37 1.48 -9.38
C ILE A 327 0.02 0.81 -10.71
N THR A 328 0.71 1.19 -11.80
CA THR A 328 0.44 0.64 -13.13
C THR A 328 0.81 -0.83 -13.21
N GLN A 329 1.97 -1.21 -12.67
CA GLN A 329 2.44 -2.59 -12.61
C GLN A 329 1.54 -3.46 -11.72
N GLN A 330 1.16 -2.94 -10.56
CA GLN A 330 0.38 -3.70 -9.58
C GLN A 330 -1.11 -3.84 -9.96
N TYR A 331 -1.70 -2.80 -10.55
CA TYR A 331 -3.16 -2.73 -10.71
C TYR A 331 -3.65 -2.57 -12.15
N GLU A 332 -2.79 -2.27 -13.13
CA GLU A 332 -3.17 -1.99 -14.53
C GLU A 332 -4.50 -1.19 -14.65
N PRO A 333 -4.60 0.00 -14.00
CA PRO A 333 -5.88 0.64 -13.76
C PRO A 333 -6.58 1.03 -15.05
N GLN A 334 -7.88 0.73 -15.14
CA GLN A 334 -8.68 1.08 -16.31
C GLN A 334 -9.21 2.51 -16.18
N LYS A 335 -8.94 3.32 -17.20
CA LYS A 335 -9.41 4.71 -17.28
C LYS A 335 -10.74 4.78 -18.01
N ILE A 336 -11.71 5.43 -17.38
CA ILE A 336 -13.06 5.67 -17.88
C ILE A 336 -13.23 7.19 -17.99
N ILE A 337 -13.70 7.65 -19.14
CA ILE A 337 -13.92 9.08 -19.40
C ILE A 337 -15.39 9.42 -19.16
N VAL A 338 -15.63 10.55 -18.50
CA VAL A 338 -16.94 11.16 -18.35
C VAL A 338 -16.94 12.46 -19.16
N PRO A 339 -17.49 12.47 -20.40
CA PRO A 339 -17.38 13.64 -21.25
C PRO A 339 -18.08 14.85 -20.63
N ALA A 340 -17.48 16.03 -20.76
CA ALA A 340 -17.95 17.26 -20.11
C ALA A 340 -19.43 17.56 -20.38
N THR A 341 -19.91 17.31 -21.61
CA THR A 341 -21.30 17.54 -22.03
C THR A 341 -22.34 16.73 -21.24
N TYR A 342 -21.95 15.68 -20.55
CA TYR A 342 -22.85 14.79 -19.80
C TYR A 342 -22.74 14.94 -18.28
N LYS A 343 -21.81 15.77 -17.75
CA LYS A 343 -21.61 15.93 -16.31
C LYS A 343 -22.88 16.39 -15.58
N ASP A 344 -23.55 17.41 -16.09
CA ASP A 344 -24.79 17.94 -15.51
C ASP A 344 -25.93 16.93 -15.50
N LEU A 345 -26.06 16.15 -16.58
CA LEU A 345 -27.05 15.09 -16.67
C LEU A 345 -26.78 14.01 -15.63
N ILE A 346 -25.53 13.54 -15.54
CA ILE A 346 -25.11 12.51 -14.58
C ILE A 346 -25.30 13.00 -13.14
N GLN A 347 -24.93 14.25 -12.83
CA GLN A 347 -25.18 14.86 -11.51
C GLN A 347 -26.67 14.85 -11.15
N LYS A 348 -27.55 15.20 -12.09
CA LYS A 348 -29.01 15.11 -11.87
C LYS A 348 -29.45 13.68 -11.62
N GLU A 349 -29.02 12.72 -12.43
CA GLU A 349 -29.36 11.30 -12.26
C GLU A 349 -28.87 10.74 -10.92
N LEU A 350 -27.64 11.07 -10.52
CA LEU A 350 -27.05 10.69 -9.23
C LEU A 350 -27.85 11.22 -8.04
N ARG A 351 -28.29 12.48 -8.09
CA ARG A 351 -29.15 13.07 -7.04
C ARG A 351 -30.47 12.31 -6.88
N HIS A 352 -31.09 11.87 -7.97
CA HIS A 352 -32.32 11.06 -7.91
C HIS A 352 -32.08 9.68 -7.29
N LEU A 353 -30.84 9.16 -7.35
CA LEU A 353 -30.42 7.92 -6.69
C LEU A 353 -29.93 8.14 -5.25
N GLY A 354 -29.98 9.36 -4.73
CA GLY A 354 -29.52 9.67 -3.37
C GLY A 354 -28.01 9.91 -3.25
N TYR A 355 -27.30 10.18 -4.35
CA TYR A 355 -25.91 10.63 -4.35
C TYR A 355 -25.85 12.14 -4.57
N SER A 356 -25.85 12.88 -3.47
CA SER A 356 -25.72 14.35 -3.44
C SER A 356 -24.64 14.79 -2.44
N ARG A 357 -24.26 16.07 -2.46
CA ARG A 357 -23.29 16.62 -1.51
C ARG A 357 -23.71 16.40 -0.06
N GLU A 358 -24.98 16.62 0.24
CA GLU A 358 -25.56 16.48 1.57
C GLU A 358 -25.47 15.04 2.08
N THR A 359 -25.69 14.06 1.19
CA THR A 359 -25.59 12.64 1.54
C THR A 359 -24.15 12.15 1.66
N LEU A 360 -23.23 12.66 0.83
CA LEU A 360 -21.84 12.21 0.77
C LEU A 360 -20.94 12.92 1.77
N PHE A 361 -21.34 14.08 2.29
CA PHE A 361 -20.59 14.87 3.27
C PHE A 361 -21.47 15.25 4.48
N PRO A 362 -21.98 14.26 5.24
CA PRO A 362 -22.89 14.49 6.37
C PRO A 362 -22.26 15.28 7.53
N ASP A 363 -20.95 15.48 7.53
CA ASP A 363 -20.17 16.14 8.57
C ASP A 363 -19.48 17.44 8.11
N GLU A 364 -19.74 17.91 6.88
CA GLU A 364 -19.05 19.05 6.27
C GLU A 364 -19.12 20.34 7.11
N GLU A 365 -20.31 20.65 7.65
CA GLU A 365 -20.53 21.84 8.48
C GLU A 365 -19.75 21.77 9.81
N ALA A 366 -19.57 20.58 10.39
CA ALA A 366 -18.84 20.40 11.64
C ALA A 366 -17.32 20.47 11.45
N LEU A 367 -16.82 20.03 10.29
CA LEU A 367 -15.38 20.04 9.95
C LEU A 367 -14.88 21.43 9.55
N GLY A 368 -15.66 22.15 8.74
CA GLY A 368 -15.25 23.43 8.15
C GLY A 368 -15.08 24.59 9.15
N VAL A 369 -15.80 24.55 10.28
CA VAL A 369 -15.83 25.67 11.24
C VAL A 369 -14.77 25.55 12.35
N LYS A 370 -14.36 24.33 12.72
CA LYS A 370 -13.58 24.13 13.96
C LYS A 370 -12.08 23.96 13.75
N TYR A 371 -11.64 23.46 12.60
CA TYR A 371 -10.22 23.09 12.38
C TYR A 371 -9.63 23.53 11.04
N SER A 372 -10.42 24.14 10.14
CA SER A 372 -9.98 24.50 8.79
C SER A 372 -8.77 25.45 8.78
N GLU A 373 -8.75 26.47 9.63
CA GLU A 373 -7.60 27.38 9.75
C GLU A 373 -6.33 26.66 10.24
N THR A 374 -6.46 25.76 11.23
CA THR A 374 -5.34 24.96 11.74
C THR A 374 -4.80 24.02 10.67
N ILE A 375 -5.68 23.30 9.96
CA ILE A 375 -5.28 22.36 8.91
C ILE A 375 -4.64 23.10 7.73
N ASN A 376 -5.22 24.21 7.31
CA ASN A 376 -4.63 25.06 6.26
C ASN A 376 -3.28 25.62 6.69
N SER A 377 -3.11 26.01 7.95
CA SER A 377 -1.80 26.45 8.46
C SER A 377 -0.76 25.33 8.46
N ILE A 378 -1.17 24.09 8.75
CA ILE A 378 -0.25 22.93 8.73
C ILE A 378 0.16 22.61 7.29
N ASN A 379 -0.81 22.50 6.38
CA ASN A 379 -0.55 22.20 4.96
C ASN A 379 0.30 23.27 4.25
N ASN A 380 0.33 24.52 4.75
CA ASN A 380 1.04 25.64 4.14
C ASN A 380 2.28 26.10 4.96
N SER A 381 2.68 25.38 6.01
CA SER A 381 3.84 25.78 6.82
C SER A 381 5.16 25.41 6.14
N HIS A 382 5.54 26.15 5.10
CA HIS A 382 6.84 26.08 4.44
C HIS A 382 7.38 27.48 4.12
#